data_AF-A0A971ADW8-F1
#
_entry.id   AF-A0A971ADW8-F1
#
_cell.length_a   1.000
_cell.length_b   1.000
_cell.length_c   1.000
_cell.angle_alpha   90.00
_cell.angle_beta   90.00
_cell.angle_gamma   90.00
#
_symmetry.space_group_name_H-M   'P 1'
#
loop_
_entity.id
_entity.type
_entity.pdbx_description
1 polymer ?
#
loop_
_entity_poly.entity_id
_entity_poly.type
_entity_poly.pdbx_seq_one_letter_code
_entity_poly.pdbx_strand_id
1 'polypeptide(L)'
;RPRGVDAYVAFRLMDDPTLQVGDLLNDYFTRMYGPAGEPMKQMYLALEKTYCDPELRPRGESGPAVAWGYLGTEERMAEWQALLDEAKRKAETDLQKRRIAAFERGIWSYMTVGREKYMERMTAPIPTVSVPKLAAAGGDPGKVNWESAASLPGSWYDRGGATPSKRSYAARVAHDGEYLYLELTDKCDPDKLIISGNVFPFDDWEVFVAKQRAQPYRQYSSGPSGLTVATSWGEIDWRPNMPITDSKFKVVSDTSAPDEWVTHMVWPLDDIVVGGREPGESLYMNIIRVLSPGLGGQSPYGIDTWISHCTVHEVDRLGELKLEK
;
A
#
# COMPACT_ATOMS: atom_id res chain seq x y z
N ARG A 1 14.04 19.74 -16.15
CA ARG A 1 12.68 20.06 -15.67
C ARG A 1 12.51 21.58 -15.77
N PRO A 2 11.45 22.12 -16.41
CA PRO A 2 11.15 23.53 -16.27
C PRO A 2 11.00 23.81 -14.77
N ARG A 3 11.71 24.81 -14.24
CA ARG A 3 11.53 25.27 -12.87
C ARG A 3 10.11 25.84 -12.78
N GLY A 4 9.26 25.27 -11.91
CA GLY A 4 7.83 25.61 -11.81
C GLY A 4 7.59 27.04 -11.32
N VAL A 5 6.32 27.44 -11.24
CA VAL A 5 5.91 28.78 -10.77
C VAL A 5 6.50 29.12 -9.40
N ASP A 6 6.61 28.16 -8.49
CA ASP A 6 7.17 28.37 -7.15
C ASP A 6 8.64 28.79 -7.21
N ALA A 7 9.42 28.17 -8.09
CA ALA A 7 10.82 28.52 -8.29
C ALA A 7 10.96 29.89 -8.97
N TYR A 8 10.05 30.26 -9.88
CA TYR A 8 10.01 31.60 -10.45
C TYR A 8 9.77 32.64 -9.35
N VAL A 9 8.72 32.48 -8.56
CA VAL A 9 8.37 33.40 -7.47
C VAL A 9 9.50 33.49 -6.45
N ALA A 10 10.03 32.35 -5.99
CA ALA A 10 11.11 32.31 -5.02
C ALA A 10 12.37 33.03 -5.50
N PHE A 11 12.77 32.84 -6.77
CA PHE A 11 13.96 33.50 -7.32
C PHE A 11 13.77 35.00 -7.46
N ARG A 12 12.58 35.45 -7.88
CA ARG A 12 12.27 36.88 -7.96
C ARG A 12 12.28 37.54 -6.58
N LEU A 13 11.76 36.87 -5.55
CA LEU A 13 11.78 37.37 -4.17
C LEU A 13 13.16 37.34 -3.52
N MET A 14 14.05 36.43 -3.91
CA MET A 14 15.45 36.47 -3.48
C MET A 14 16.20 37.66 -4.08
N ASP A 15 15.89 38.03 -5.32
CA ASP A 15 16.46 39.22 -5.97
C ASP A 15 15.89 40.51 -5.35
N ASP A 16 14.58 40.55 -5.11
CA ASP A 16 13.88 41.68 -4.50
C ASP A 16 12.71 41.20 -3.62
N PRO A 17 12.85 41.25 -2.28
CA PRO A 17 11.83 40.77 -1.36
C PRO A 17 10.62 41.71 -1.24
N THR A 18 10.64 42.89 -1.87
CA THR A 18 9.52 43.85 -1.84
C THR A 18 8.45 43.57 -2.90
N LEU A 19 8.75 42.67 -3.84
CA LEU A 19 7.85 42.27 -4.92
C LEU A 19 6.58 41.61 -4.37
N GLN A 20 5.44 41.90 -5.00
CA GLN A 20 4.16 41.31 -4.62
C GLN A 20 3.95 39.96 -5.31
N VAL A 21 3.65 38.92 -4.54
CA VAL A 21 3.46 37.55 -5.05
C VAL A 21 2.36 37.51 -6.13
N GLY A 22 1.24 38.21 -5.92
CA GLY A 22 0.14 38.26 -6.88
C GLY A 22 0.57 38.76 -8.26
N ASP A 23 1.43 39.77 -8.30
CA ASP A 23 1.96 40.33 -9.55
C ASP A 23 2.96 39.38 -10.22
N LEU A 24 3.77 38.67 -9.42
CA LEU A 24 4.68 37.65 -9.93
C LEU A 24 3.93 36.47 -10.55
N LEU A 25 2.82 36.04 -9.94
CA LEU A 25 1.96 35.01 -10.52
C LEU A 25 1.33 35.49 -11.82
N ASN A 26 0.79 36.72 -11.86
CA ASN A 26 0.26 37.32 -13.09
C ASN A 26 1.31 37.32 -14.20
N ASP A 27 2.50 37.83 -13.91
CA ASP A 27 3.60 37.90 -14.87
C ASP A 27 4.00 36.51 -15.38
N TYR A 28 4.15 35.53 -14.48
CA TYR A 28 4.48 34.16 -14.86
C TYR A 28 3.43 33.55 -15.79
N PHE A 29 2.16 33.55 -15.39
CA PHE A 29 1.10 32.88 -16.15
C PHE A 29 0.81 33.58 -17.48
N THR A 30 0.85 34.92 -17.53
CA THR A 30 0.71 35.67 -18.78
C THR A 30 1.87 35.39 -19.73
N ARG A 31 3.13 35.40 -19.27
CA ARG A 31 4.29 35.11 -20.14
C ARG A 31 4.36 33.66 -20.59
N MET A 32 3.93 32.74 -19.74
CA MET A 32 3.97 31.31 -20.04
C MET A 32 2.84 30.89 -20.99
N TYR A 33 1.63 31.40 -20.80
CA TYR A 33 0.45 30.86 -21.47
C TYR A 33 -0.32 31.90 -22.30
N GLY A 34 0.05 33.18 -22.27
CA GLY A 34 -0.60 34.24 -23.04
C GLY A 34 -2.08 34.37 -22.67
N PRO A 35 -3.03 34.35 -23.64
CA PRO A 35 -4.46 34.41 -23.34
C PRO A 35 -4.97 33.24 -22.49
N ALA A 36 -4.27 32.11 -22.46
CA ALA A 36 -4.56 30.99 -21.58
C ALA A 36 -3.99 31.16 -20.14
N GLY A 37 -3.30 32.27 -19.86
CA GLY A 37 -2.69 32.54 -18.54
C GLY A 37 -3.69 32.55 -17.40
N GLU A 38 -4.82 33.24 -17.57
CA GLU A 38 -5.82 33.36 -16.50
C GLU A 38 -6.42 32.01 -16.07
N PRO A 39 -6.97 31.17 -16.97
CA PRO A 39 -7.50 29.87 -16.54
C PRO A 39 -6.42 28.95 -15.94
N MET A 40 -5.18 29.01 -16.43
CA MET A 40 -4.06 28.26 -15.84
C MET A 40 -3.70 28.75 -14.43
N LYS A 41 -3.73 30.07 -14.20
CA LYS A 41 -3.51 30.67 -12.89
C LYS A 41 -4.61 30.28 -11.91
N GLN A 42 -5.87 30.37 -12.33
CA GLN A 42 -7.02 29.97 -11.52
C GLN A 42 -6.94 28.49 -11.12
N MET A 43 -6.56 27.61 -12.05
CA MET A 43 -6.36 26.20 -11.74
C MET A 43 -5.24 25.99 -10.70
N TYR A 44 -4.10 26.66 -10.85
CA TYR A 44 -3.01 26.60 -9.89
C TYR A 44 -3.45 27.06 -8.49
N LEU A 45 -4.12 28.22 -8.39
CA LEU A 45 -4.59 28.75 -7.11
C LEU A 45 -5.65 27.86 -6.46
N ALA A 46 -6.54 27.26 -7.25
CA ALA A 46 -7.54 26.33 -6.75
C ALA A 46 -6.91 25.04 -6.20
N LEU A 47 -5.91 24.50 -6.91
CA LEU A 47 -5.12 23.36 -6.44
C LEU A 47 -4.37 23.71 -5.15
N GLU A 48 -3.60 24.81 -5.15
CA GLU A 48 -2.84 25.26 -3.98
C GLU A 48 -3.76 25.47 -2.78
N LYS A 49 -4.86 26.21 -2.94
CA LYS A 49 -5.84 26.43 -1.87
C LYS A 49 -6.32 25.10 -1.30
N THR A 50 -6.75 24.17 -2.15
CA THR A 50 -7.24 22.87 -1.72
C THR A 50 -6.17 22.08 -0.97
N TYR A 51 -4.94 22.05 -1.49
CA TYR A 51 -3.82 21.34 -0.88
C TYR A 51 -3.19 22.10 0.29
N CYS A 52 -3.49 23.35 0.56
CA CYS A 52 -2.93 24.08 1.71
C CYS A 52 -3.96 24.33 2.81
N ASP A 53 -5.24 24.12 2.53
CA ASP A 53 -6.30 24.28 3.51
C ASP A 53 -6.26 23.15 4.57
N PRO A 54 -6.03 23.48 5.85
CA PRO A 54 -6.04 22.51 6.93
C PRO A 54 -7.47 22.02 7.25
N GLU A 55 -8.51 22.78 6.93
CA GLU A 55 -9.90 22.40 7.20
C GLU A 55 -10.37 21.27 6.27
N LEU A 56 -9.79 21.18 5.08
CA LEU A 56 -10.04 20.10 4.12
C LEU A 56 -9.30 18.80 4.47
N ARG A 57 -8.49 18.81 5.54
CA ARG A 57 -7.71 17.63 5.98
C ARG A 57 -8.32 16.99 7.21
N PRO A 58 -8.98 15.82 7.08
CA PRO A 58 -9.44 15.07 8.24
C PRO A 58 -8.28 14.68 9.17
N ARG A 59 -8.55 14.68 10.48
CA ARG A 59 -7.60 14.16 11.48
C ARG A 59 -7.63 12.64 11.48
N GLY A 60 -6.46 12.01 11.56
CA GLY A 60 -6.32 10.54 11.66
C GLY A 60 -6.35 9.80 10.32
N GLU A 61 -6.60 10.48 9.21
CA GLU A 61 -6.54 9.93 7.86
C GLU A 61 -5.22 10.32 7.19
N SER A 62 -4.72 9.48 6.28
CA SER A 62 -3.51 9.77 5.51
C SER A 62 -3.51 9.09 4.14
N GLY A 63 -2.51 9.38 3.32
CA GLY A 63 -2.29 8.67 2.06
C GLY A 63 -3.38 8.91 0.99
N PRO A 64 -3.70 7.88 0.18
CA PRO A 64 -4.66 8.00 -0.93
C PRO A 64 -6.06 8.44 -0.50
N ALA A 65 -6.50 8.08 0.72
CA ALA A 65 -7.80 8.48 1.25
C ALA A 65 -7.91 10.00 1.37
N VAL A 66 -6.91 10.68 1.96
CA VAL A 66 -6.88 12.15 2.02
C VAL A 66 -6.79 12.74 0.61
N ALA A 67 -5.89 12.24 -0.22
CA ALA A 67 -5.65 12.79 -1.55
C ALA A 67 -6.88 12.77 -2.45
N TRP A 68 -7.64 11.66 -2.47
CA TRP A 68 -8.71 11.44 -3.45
C TRP A 68 -10.11 11.35 -2.85
N GLY A 69 -10.21 11.00 -1.56
CA GLY A 69 -11.46 11.02 -0.81
C GLY A 69 -11.87 12.41 -0.33
N TYR A 70 -10.89 13.27 0.00
CA TYR A 70 -11.16 14.57 0.61
C TYR A 70 -10.69 15.75 -0.24
N LEU A 71 -9.49 15.71 -0.81
CA LEU A 71 -8.92 16.84 -1.55
C LEU A 71 -9.35 16.85 -3.02
N GLY A 72 -8.99 15.82 -3.78
CA GLY A 72 -9.33 15.67 -5.19
C GLY A 72 -10.68 14.98 -5.42
N THR A 73 -11.77 15.55 -4.90
CA THR A 73 -13.14 15.05 -5.08
C THR A 73 -13.58 15.12 -6.55
N GLU A 74 -14.66 14.41 -6.90
CA GLU A 74 -15.21 14.43 -8.26
C GLU A 74 -15.55 15.85 -8.73
N GLU A 75 -16.24 16.61 -7.88
CA GLU A 75 -16.61 18.00 -8.14
C GLU A 75 -15.38 18.88 -8.42
N ARG A 76 -14.37 18.87 -7.55
CA ARG A 76 -13.16 19.69 -7.75
C ARG A 76 -12.35 19.26 -8.97
N MET A 77 -12.27 17.97 -9.22
CA MET A 77 -11.61 17.47 -10.43
C MET A 77 -12.34 17.93 -11.69
N ALA A 78 -13.67 17.97 -11.70
CA ALA A 78 -14.44 18.51 -12.81
C ALA A 78 -14.21 20.02 -13.00
N GLU A 79 -14.16 20.80 -11.91
CA GLU A 79 -13.83 22.23 -11.95
C GLU A 79 -12.44 22.49 -12.54
N TRP A 80 -11.43 21.74 -12.09
CA TRP A 80 -10.05 21.87 -12.58
C TRP A 80 -9.92 21.43 -14.06
N GLN A 81 -10.64 20.40 -14.47
CA GLN A 81 -10.72 19.99 -15.88
C GLN A 81 -11.30 21.11 -16.75
N ALA A 82 -12.38 21.77 -16.30
CA ALA A 82 -13.01 22.85 -17.04
C ALA A 82 -12.05 24.04 -17.27
N LEU A 83 -11.24 24.38 -16.26
CA LEU A 83 -10.20 25.42 -16.37
C LEU A 83 -9.11 25.02 -17.37
N LEU A 84 -8.64 23.76 -17.32
CA LEU A 84 -7.66 23.26 -18.28
C LEU A 84 -8.21 23.28 -19.72
N ASP A 85 -9.48 22.92 -19.91
CA ASP A 85 -10.13 22.95 -21.21
C ASP A 85 -10.33 24.38 -21.73
N GLU A 86 -10.66 25.32 -20.83
CA GLU A 86 -10.68 26.74 -21.17
C GLU A 86 -9.29 27.25 -21.59
N ALA A 87 -8.24 26.89 -20.86
CA ALA A 87 -6.87 27.24 -21.22
C ALA A 87 -6.48 26.69 -22.61
N LYS A 88 -6.84 25.43 -22.90
CA LYS A 88 -6.61 24.82 -24.22
C LYS A 88 -7.31 25.58 -25.33
N ARG A 89 -8.55 26.04 -25.12
CA ARG A 89 -9.31 26.85 -26.11
C ARG A 89 -8.69 28.23 -26.34
N LYS A 90 -8.16 28.87 -25.30
CA LYS A 90 -7.55 30.21 -25.38
C LYS A 90 -6.11 30.20 -25.90
N ALA A 91 -5.46 29.05 -26.02
CA ALA A 91 -4.10 28.97 -26.52
C ALA A 91 -4.03 29.22 -28.03
N GLU A 92 -3.49 30.37 -28.42
CA GLU A 92 -3.44 30.81 -29.82
C GLU A 92 -2.21 30.26 -30.55
N THR A 93 -1.06 30.22 -29.87
CA THR A 93 0.22 29.83 -30.47
C THR A 93 0.64 28.40 -30.14
N ASP A 94 1.46 27.80 -31.00
CA ASP A 94 2.00 26.45 -30.78
C ASP A 94 2.83 26.34 -29.49
N LEU A 95 3.56 27.40 -29.12
CA LEU A 95 4.35 27.43 -27.89
C LEU A 95 3.45 27.36 -26.66
N GLN A 96 2.34 28.12 -26.64
CA GLN A 96 1.37 28.08 -25.55
C GLN A 96 0.72 26.69 -25.44
N LYS A 97 0.28 26.11 -26.56
CA LYS A 97 -0.30 24.75 -26.61
C LYS A 97 0.67 23.70 -26.06
N ARG A 98 1.95 23.77 -26.44
CA ARG A 98 3.00 22.86 -25.92
C ARG A 98 3.23 23.01 -24.42
N ARG A 99 3.17 24.24 -23.89
CA ARG A 99 3.31 24.49 -22.44
C ARG A 99 2.12 23.96 -21.65
N ILE A 100 0.89 24.12 -22.16
CA ILE A 100 -0.31 23.52 -21.55
C ILE A 100 -0.22 21.99 -21.59
N ALA A 101 0.17 21.40 -22.73
CA ALA A 101 0.35 19.95 -22.85
C ALA A 101 1.48 19.41 -21.93
N ALA A 102 2.47 20.23 -21.59
CA ALA A 102 3.48 19.86 -20.60
C ALA A 102 2.91 19.88 -19.17
N PHE A 103 2.09 20.87 -18.82
CA PHE A 103 1.37 20.90 -17.55
C PHE A 103 0.40 19.72 -17.43
N GLU A 104 -0.39 19.46 -18.47
CA GLU A 104 -1.35 18.35 -18.50
C GLU A 104 -0.66 17.01 -18.22
N ARG A 105 0.41 16.70 -18.95
CA ARG A 105 1.16 15.45 -18.74
C ARG A 105 1.86 15.39 -17.39
N GLY A 106 2.37 16.51 -16.90
CA GLY A 106 3.19 16.56 -15.69
C GLY A 106 2.40 16.57 -14.39
N ILE A 107 1.17 17.08 -14.42
CA ILE A 107 0.35 17.29 -13.22
C ILE A 107 -1.02 16.66 -13.41
N TRP A 108 -1.78 17.12 -14.41
CA TRP A 108 -3.18 16.73 -14.55
C TRP A 108 -3.38 15.23 -14.79
N SER A 109 -2.67 14.65 -15.76
CA SER A 109 -2.76 13.22 -16.08
C SER A 109 -2.36 12.32 -14.90
N TYR A 110 -1.40 12.77 -14.08
CA TYR A 110 -1.06 12.05 -12.85
C TYR A 110 -2.22 12.07 -11.86
N MET A 111 -2.89 13.22 -11.71
CA MET A 111 -4.03 13.35 -10.81
C MET A 111 -5.24 12.52 -11.25
N THR A 112 -5.58 12.53 -12.54
CA THR A 112 -6.72 11.75 -13.05
C THR A 112 -6.48 10.25 -12.89
N VAL A 113 -5.29 9.75 -13.28
CA VAL A 113 -4.91 8.35 -13.09
C VAL A 113 -4.89 7.97 -11.61
N GLY A 114 -4.40 8.86 -10.74
CA GLY A 114 -4.40 8.66 -9.29
C GLY A 114 -5.81 8.48 -8.73
N ARG A 115 -6.74 9.37 -9.12
CA ARG A 115 -8.15 9.27 -8.73
C ARG A 115 -8.83 8.02 -9.26
N GLU A 116 -8.63 7.69 -10.54
CA GLU A 116 -9.20 6.48 -11.15
C GLU A 116 -8.76 5.23 -10.39
N LYS A 117 -7.46 5.09 -10.13
CA LYS A 117 -6.91 3.97 -9.32
C LYS A 117 -7.47 3.93 -7.90
N TYR A 118 -7.69 5.10 -7.28
CA TYR A 118 -8.32 5.17 -5.97
C TYR A 118 -9.77 4.69 -6.01
N MET A 119 -10.55 5.08 -7.01
CA MET A 119 -11.93 4.63 -7.16
C MET A 119 -12.00 3.11 -7.41
N GLU A 120 -11.14 2.59 -8.29
CA GLU A 120 -10.99 1.14 -8.51
C GLU A 120 -10.72 0.41 -7.19
N ARG A 121 -9.71 0.89 -6.44
CA ARG A 121 -9.36 0.39 -5.10
C ARG A 121 -10.55 0.38 -4.15
N MET A 122 -11.34 1.46 -4.09
CA MET A 122 -12.49 1.54 -3.18
C MET A 122 -13.59 0.53 -3.51
N THR A 123 -13.70 0.11 -4.77
CA THR A 123 -14.68 -0.91 -5.21
C THR A 123 -14.17 -2.34 -5.14
N ALA A 124 -12.85 -2.53 -5.08
CA ALA A 124 -12.27 -3.85 -5.00
C ALA A 124 -12.68 -4.56 -3.69
N PRO A 125 -13.11 -5.83 -3.75
CA PRO A 125 -13.56 -6.55 -2.56
C PRO A 125 -12.39 -6.80 -1.60
N ILE A 126 -12.68 -6.73 -0.30
CA ILE A 126 -11.76 -7.16 0.75
C ILE A 126 -12.22 -8.54 1.24
N PRO A 127 -11.41 -9.60 1.10
CA PRO A 127 -11.74 -10.94 1.55
C PRO A 127 -12.17 -11.00 3.02
N THR A 128 -13.11 -11.91 3.29
CA THR A 128 -13.47 -12.35 4.64
C THR A 128 -13.43 -13.87 4.68
N VAL A 129 -12.82 -14.44 5.71
CA VAL A 129 -12.58 -15.88 5.86
C VAL A 129 -13.04 -16.31 7.25
N SER A 130 -13.87 -17.35 7.32
CA SER A 130 -14.11 -18.06 8.58
C SER A 130 -12.92 -18.99 8.83
N VAL A 131 -12.26 -18.82 9.97
CA VAL A 131 -11.10 -19.61 10.36
C VAL A 131 -11.59 -20.74 11.27
N PRO A 132 -11.53 -22.01 10.82
CA PRO A 132 -12.08 -23.12 11.57
C PRO A 132 -11.28 -23.37 12.84
N LYS A 133 -12.01 -23.73 13.90
CA LYS A 133 -11.43 -24.27 15.11
C LYS A 133 -11.19 -25.77 14.97
N LEU A 134 -9.94 -26.18 15.00
CA LEU A 134 -9.52 -27.57 14.92
C LEU A 134 -9.18 -28.16 16.29
N ALA A 135 -8.85 -29.45 16.33
CA ALA A 135 -8.33 -30.10 17.52
C ALA A 135 -7.02 -29.43 17.99
N ALA A 136 -6.79 -29.45 19.30
CA ALA A 136 -5.59 -28.90 19.92
C ALA A 136 -4.31 -29.46 19.27
N ALA A 137 -3.52 -28.57 18.68
CA ALA A 137 -2.21 -28.88 18.13
C ALA A 137 -1.09 -28.33 19.02
N GLY A 138 -1.40 -27.45 19.98
CA GLY A 138 -0.46 -27.02 21.03
C GLY A 138 0.73 -26.24 20.50
N GLY A 139 0.51 -25.46 19.45
CA GLY A 139 1.54 -24.68 18.77
C GLY A 139 2.47 -25.49 17.86
N ASP A 140 2.11 -26.74 17.54
CA ASP A 140 2.87 -27.64 16.66
C ASP A 140 2.18 -27.79 15.29
N PRO A 141 2.70 -27.18 14.21
CA PRO A 141 2.06 -27.22 12.90
C PRO A 141 2.03 -28.64 12.28
N GLY A 142 2.89 -29.56 12.74
CA GLY A 142 2.90 -30.95 12.28
C GLY A 142 1.72 -31.79 12.80
N LYS A 143 0.96 -31.26 13.78
CA LYS A 143 -0.24 -31.90 14.33
C LYS A 143 -1.55 -31.32 13.78
N VAL A 144 -1.46 -30.27 12.98
CA VAL A 144 -2.64 -29.59 12.40
C VAL A 144 -3.21 -30.46 11.28
N ASN A 145 -4.53 -30.67 11.31
CA ASN A 145 -5.24 -31.28 10.19
C ASN A 145 -5.48 -30.25 9.08
N TRP A 146 -4.47 -30.04 8.23
CA TRP A 146 -4.50 -29.03 7.16
C TRP A 146 -5.59 -29.26 6.11
N GLU A 147 -6.08 -30.49 5.95
CA GLU A 147 -7.22 -30.79 5.06
C GLU A 147 -8.53 -30.16 5.56
N SER A 148 -8.63 -29.88 6.87
CA SER A 148 -9.78 -29.21 7.49
C SER A 148 -9.56 -27.71 7.70
N ALA A 149 -8.39 -27.17 7.33
CA ALA A 149 -8.12 -25.74 7.40
C ALA A 149 -8.83 -24.98 6.27
N ALA A 150 -9.21 -23.72 6.52
CA ALA A 150 -9.83 -22.90 5.49
C ALA A 150 -8.77 -22.40 4.49
N SER A 151 -9.03 -22.55 3.19
CA SER A 151 -8.20 -21.92 2.17
C SER A 151 -8.49 -20.43 2.09
N LEU A 152 -7.45 -19.60 1.97
CA LEU A 152 -7.65 -18.18 1.71
C LEU A 152 -8.22 -17.99 0.30
N PRO A 153 -9.32 -17.25 0.12
CA PRO A 153 -10.01 -17.12 -1.15
C PRO A 153 -9.31 -16.09 -2.06
N GLY A 154 -9.65 -16.17 -3.35
CA GLY A 154 -9.27 -15.19 -4.35
C GLY A 154 -7.93 -15.49 -5.02
N SER A 155 -7.56 -14.60 -5.94
CA SER A 155 -6.23 -14.60 -6.54
C SER A 155 -5.26 -13.82 -5.66
N TRP A 156 -3.97 -14.10 -5.83
CA TRP A 156 -2.90 -13.21 -5.38
C TRP A 156 -2.65 -12.15 -6.46
N TYR A 157 -2.05 -11.02 -6.09
CA TYR A 157 -1.95 -9.83 -6.94
C TYR A 157 -0.52 -9.34 -7.08
N ASP A 158 -0.14 -9.00 -8.32
CA ASP A 158 1.17 -8.42 -8.66
C ASP A 158 1.28 -7.02 -8.05
N ARG A 159 2.29 -6.85 -7.18
CA ARG A 159 2.63 -5.62 -6.45
C ARG A 159 1.46 -5.00 -5.68
N GLY A 160 0.49 -5.83 -5.27
CA GLY A 160 -0.73 -5.36 -4.63
C GLY A 160 -1.56 -4.44 -5.52
N GLY A 161 -1.49 -4.57 -6.85
CA GLY A 161 -2.40 -3.92 -7.78
C GLY A 161 -3.71 -4.71 -7.97
N ALA A 162 -4.34 -4.51 -9.12
CA ALA A 162 -5.52 -5.26 -9.57
C ALA A 162 -5.17 -6.50 -10.42
N THR A 163 -3.93 -6.57 -10.92
CA THR A 163 -3.49 -7.65 -11.82
C THR A 163 -3.18 -8.90 -11.01
N PRO A 164 -3.75 -10.07 -11.35
CA PRO A 164 -3.38 -11.32 -10.70
C PRO A 164 -1.88 -11.62 -10.85
N SER A 165 -1.28 -12.18 -9.82
CA SER A 165 0.10 -12.66 -9.88
C SER A 165 0.23 -13.74 -10.95
N LYS A 166 1.40 -13.78 -11.59
CA LYS A 166 1.80 -14.84 -12.54
C LYS A 166 2.29 -16.10 -11.83
N ARG A 167 2.51 -16.01 -10.52
CA ARG A 167 2.99 -17.08 -9.64
C ARG A 167 1.79 -17.87 -9.12
N SER A 168 2.05 -19.06 -8.61
CA SER A 168 1.02 -19.92 -8.01
C SER A 168 1.28 -20.03 -6.52
N TYR A 169 0.36 -19.46 -5.75
CA TYR A 169 0.40 -19.48 -4.30
C TYR A 169 -0.84 -20.18 -3.75
N ALA A 170 -0.68 -20.82 -2.60
CA ALA A 170 -1.78 -21.29 -1.79
C ALA A 170 -1.57 -20.83 -0.35
N ALA A 171 -2.66 -20.62 0.37
CA ALA A 171 -2.61 -20.35 1.80
C ALA A 171 -3.79 -21.00 2.50
N ARG A 172 -3.55 -21.57 3.68
CA ARG A 172 -4.58 -22.15 4.53
C ARG A 172 -4.43 -21.65 5.96
N VAL A 173 -5.56 -21.48 6.63
CA VAL A 173 -5.60 -20.93 7.98
C VAL A 173 -6.55 -21.73 8.87
N ALA A 174 -6.14 -21.94 10.10
CA ALA A 174 -6.92 -22.60 11.15
C ALA A 174 -6.50 -22.06 12.52
N HIS A 175 -7.29 -22.33 13.56
CA HIS A 175 -6.87 -22.14 14.94
C HIS A 175 -7.29 -23.33 15.79
N ASP A 176 -6.69 -23.52 16.97
CA ASP A 176 -7.14 -24.53 17.94
C ASP A 176 -7.76 -23.93 19.20
N GLY A 177 -7.86 -22.60 19.24
CA GLY A 177 -8.38 -21.84 20.37
C GLY A 177 -7.30 -21.24 21.27
N GLU A 178 -6.05 -21.70 21.14
CA GLU A 178 -4.89 -21.10 21.81
C GLU A 178 -3.89 -20.54 20.78
N TYR A 179 -3.77 -21.16 19.60
CA TYR A 179 -2.87 -20.75 18.53
C TYR A 179 -3.62 -20.55 17.21
N LEU A 180 -3.15 -19.58 16.42
CA LEU A 180 -3.45 -19.44 14.99
C LEU A 180 -2.34 -20.13 14.19
N TYR A 181 -2.73 -20.89 13.17
CA TYR A 181 -1.86 -21.59 12.24
C TYR A 181 -2.12 -21.08 10.82
N LEU A 182 -1.04 -20.75 10.10
CA LEU A 182 -1.08 -20.34 8.70
C LEU A 182 -0.08 -21.19 7.91
N GLU A 183 -0.56 -21.89 6.89
CA GLU A 183 0.26 -22.54 5.87
C GLU A 183 0.33 -21.62 4.65
N LEU A 184 1.54 -21.35 4.18
CA LEU A 184 1.81 -20.60 2.95
C LEU A 184 2.60 -21.49 2.01
N THR A 185 2.19 -21.57 0.75
CA THR A 185 2.86 -22.35 -0.28
C THR A 185 3.16 -21.47 -1.47
N ASP A 186 4.42 -21.46 -1.89
CA ASP A 186 4.89 -20.89 -3.16
C ASP A 186 5.34 -22.04 -4.08
N LYS A 187 4.69 -22.19 -5.25
CA LYS A 187 5.16 -23.12 -6.28
C LYS A 187 6.39 -22.51 -6.97
N CYS A 188 7.56 -22.86 -6.48
CA CYS A 188 8.85 -22.35 -6.91
C CYS A 188 9.90 -23.44 -6.98
N ASP A 189 10.98 -23.17 -7.70
CA ASP A 189 12.22 -23.95 -7.65
C ASP A 189 13.02 -23.48 -6.43
N PRO A 190 13.12 -24.26 -5.33
CA PRO A 190 13.70 -23.75 -4.08
C PRO A 190 15.21 -23.48 -4.17
N ASP A 191 15.91 -24.06 -5.14
CA ASP A 191 17.34 -23.77 -5.38
C ASP A 191 17.57 -22.33 -5.86
N LYS A 192 16.50 -21.63 -6.29
CA LYS A 192 16.55 -20.21 -6.69
C LYS A 192 16.22 -19.24 -5.56
N LEU A 193 15.83 -19.74 -4.39
CA LEU A 193 15.53 -18.89 -3.25
C LEU A 193 16.81 -18.23 -2.72
N ILE A 194 16.74 -16.92 -2.46
CA ILE A 194 17.83 -16.16 -1.85
C ILE A 194 17.54 -15.99 -0.36
N ILE A 195 18.36 -16.64 0.46
CA ILE A 195 18.34 -16.49 1.91
C ILE A 195 19.04 -15.19 2.29
N SER A 196 18.33 -14.31 2.98
CA SER A 196 18.93 -13.09 3.55
C SER A 196 19.19 -13.24 5.05
N GLY A 197 20.31 -12.70 5.52
CA GLY A 197 20.71 -12.80 6.93
C GLY A 197 19.79 -12.10 7.92
N ASN A 198 18.91 -11.20 7.45
CA ASN A 198 17.93 -10.47 8.25
C ASN A 198 16.49 -10.71 7.76
N VAL A 199 16.21 -11.85 7.09
CA VAL A 199 14.97 -12.16 6.36
C VAL A 199 14.81 -11.35 5.07
N PHE A 200 14.86 -10.02 5.17
CA PHE A 200 14.77 -9.07 4.05
C PHE A 200 16.12 -8.92 3.31
N PRO A 201 16.14 -8.48 2.03
CA PRO A 201 15.00 -7.98 1.23
C PRO A 201 14.58 -8.92 0.09
N PHE A 202 14.98 -10.19 0.14
CA PHE A 202 14.75 -11.13 -0.95
C PHE A 202 13.64 -12.10 -0.62
N ASP A 203 13.87 -13.40 -0.80
CA ASP A 203 12.79 -14.37 -0.66
C ASP A 203 12.35 -14.43 0.80
N ASP A 204 11.17 -13.88 1.05
CA ASP A 204 10.49 -13.95 2.33
C ASP A 204 8.96 -13.95 2.15
N TRP A 205 8.29 -14.34 3.24
CA TRP A 205 6.88 -14.10 3.49
C TRP A 205 6.78 -13.01 4.55
N GLU A 206 5.93 -12.01 4.33
CA GLU A 206 5.59 -10.99 5.34
C GLU A 206 4.08 -11.03 5.61
N VAL A 207 3.70 -11.19 6.88
CA VAL A 207 2.31 -11.25 7.33
C VAL A 207 2.02 -10.04 8.21
N PHE A 208 1.08 -9.22 7.77
CA PHE A 208 0.62 -8.02 8.47
C PHE A 208 -0.65 -8.38 9.22
N VAL A 209 -0.67 -8.20 10.54
CA VAL A 209 -1.80 -8.58 11.39
C VAL A 209 -2.22 -7.41 12.29
N ALA A 210 -3.52 -7.15 12.37
CA ALA A 210 -4.07 -6.06 13.16
C ALA A 210 -5.42 -6.43 13.80
N LYS A 211 -5.80 -5.64 14.81
CA LYS A 211 -7.13 -5.69 15.41
C LYS A 211 -8.20 -4.98 14.60
N GLN A 212 -7.79 -4.15 13.65
CA GLN A 212 -8.63 -3.30 12.83
C GLN A 212 -7.92 -3.00 11.50
N ARG A 213 -8.63 -2.47 10.51
CA ARG A 213 -8.04 -1.98 9.24
C ARG A 213 -7.37 -0.61 9.43
N ALA A 214 -6.46 -0.51 10.38
CA ALA A 214 -5.70 0.70 10.71
C ALA A 214 -4.54 0.34 11.66
N GLN A 215 -3.64 1.29 11.90
CA GLN A 215 -2.68 1.17 13.00
C GLN A 215 -3.40 1.13 14.37
N PRO A 216 -2.79 0.52 15.39
CA PRO A 216 -1.53 -0.22 15.32
C PRO A 216 -1.67 -1.62 14.71
N TYR A 217 -0.57 -2.14 14.18
CA TYR A 217 -0.48 -3.50 13.64
C TYR A 217 0.91 -4.11 13.87
N ARG A 218 1.04 -5.42 13.66
CA ARG A 218 2.31 -6.15 13.70
C ARG A 218 2.65 -6.73 12.34
N GLN A 219 3.93 -6.81 12.02
CA GLN A 219 4.47 -7.48 10.84
C GLN A 219 5.33 -8.65 11.30
N TYR A 220 5.02 -9.83 10.78
CA TYR A 220 5.76 -11.07 11.04
C TYR A 220 6.32 -11.57 9.73
N SER A 221 7.65 -11.69 9.66
CA SER A 221 8.33 -12.09 8.43
C SER A 221 9.14 -13.35 8.64
N SER A 222 9.25 -14.17 7.58
CA SER A 222 10.12 -15.34 7.56
C SER A 222 10.76 -15.57 6.20
N GLY A 223 12.05 -15.92 6.21
CA GLY A 223 12.77 -16.35 5.02
C GLY A 223 12.78 -17.88 4.86
N PRO A 224 13.34 -18.40 3.75
CA PRO A 224 13.44 -19.83 3.45
C PRO A 224 14.19 -20.65 4.50
N SER A 225 15.11 -20.03 5.25
CA SER A 225 15.83 -20.68 6.35
C SER A 225 15.00 -20.88 7.61
N GLY A 226 13.77 -20.35 7.67
CA GLY A 226 12.96 -20.28 8.87
C GLY A 226 13.41 -19.18 9.85
N LEU A 227 14.37 -18.32 9.46
CA LEU A 227 14.70 -17.13 10.23
C LEU A 227 13.48 -16.20 10.27
N THR A 228 13.19 -15.64 11.44
CA THR A 228 12.02 -14.79 11.66
C THR A 228 12.40 -13.37 12.08
N VAL A 229 11.53 -12.42 11.75
CA VAL A 229 11.53 -11.06 12.28
C VAL A 229 10.10 -10.70 12.67
N ALA A 230 9.93 -10.08 13.84
CA ALA A 230 8.66 -9.52 14.28
C ALA A 230 8.83 -8.04 14.59
N THR A 231 7.98 -7.20 14.01
CA THR A 231 7.98 -5.75 14.25
C THR A 231 6.59 -5.22 14.56
N SER A 232 6.56 -4.15 15.34
CA SER A 232 5.39 -3.42 15.75
C SER A 232 5.33 -2.07 15.04
N TRP A 233 4.13 -1.70 14.60
CA TRP A 233 3.85 -0.46 13.90
C TRP A 233 2.78 0.30 14.64
N GLY A 234 3.22 1.26 15.47
CA GLY A 234 2.36 2.17 16.20
C GLY A 234 2.00 1.75 17.63
N GLU A 235 2.42 0.58 18.12
CA GLU A 235 2.11 0.16 19.50
C GLU A 235 2.98 0.87 20.55
N ILE A 236 4.19 1.33 20.18
CA ILE A 236 5.13 2.01 21.07
C ILE A 236 5.28 3.47 20.61
N ASP A 237 4.69 4.41 21.34
CA ASP A 237 4.76 5.86 21.05
C ASP A 237 4.43 6.23 19.59
N TRP A 238 3.52 5.48 18.94
CA TRP A 238 3.19 5.64 17.52
C TRP A 238 4.39 5.46 16.56
N ARG A 239 5.45 4.80 17.01
CA ARG A 239 6.65 4.57 16.20
C ARG A 239 6.44 3.40 15.23
N PRO A 240 6.87 3.56 13.96
CA PRO A 240 6.94 2.46 13.02
C PRO A 240 8.14 1.56 13.28
N ASN A 241 8.08 0.31 12.79
CA ASN A 241 9.22 -0.61 12.68
C ASN A 241 9.97 -0.87 14.00
N MET A 242 9.23 -1.02 15.10
CA MET A 242 9.82 -1.32 16.40
C MET A 242 9.98 -2.84 16.58
N PRO A 243 11.20 -3.38 16.83
CA PRO A 243 11.39 -4.82 17.00
C PRO A 243 10.59 -5.38 18.19
N ILE A 244 10.00 -6.55 18.02
CA ILE A 244 9.34 -7.31 19.10
C ILE A 244 10.28 -8.43 19.52
N THR A 245 11.06 -8.22 20.58
CA THR A 245 12.15 -9.11 20.99
C THR A 245 11.71 -10.36 21.74
N ASP A 246 10.48 -10.36 22.27
CA ASP A 246 9.90 -11.42 23.10
C ASP A 246 8.71 -12.11 22.40
N SER A 247 8.59 -11.96 21.08
CA SER A 247 7.50 -12.59 20.33
C SER A 247 7.54 -14.11 20.45
N LYS A 248 6.37 -14.71 20.67
CA LYS A 248 6.20 -16.17 20.70
C LYS A 248 5.91 -16.77 19.31
N PHE A 249 6.00 -15.96 18.25
CA PHE A 249 5.86 -16.35 16.86
C PHE A 249 6.88 -17.44 16.48
N LYS A 250 6.39 -18.51 15.85
CA LYS A 250 7.22 -19.64 15.39
C LYS A 250 6.99 -19.90 13.92
N VAL A 251 8.03 -20.38 13.25
CA VAL A 251 7.98 -20.79 11.85
C VAL A 251 8.65 -22.13 11.64
N VAL A 252 8.04 -22.97 10.81
CA VAL A 252 8.68 -24.10 10.14
C VAL A 252 8.70 -23.77 8.65
N SER A 253 9.91 -23.70 8.07
CA SER A 253 10.11 -23.45 6.64
C SER A 253 10.65 -24.72 6.00
N ASP A 254 9.95 -25.23 4.99
CA ASP A 254 10.28 -26.45 4.27
C ASP A 254 10.53 -26.15 2.79
N THR A 255 11.79 -26.33 2.38
CA THR A 255 12.26 -26.20 1.00
C THR A 255 12.78 -27.54 0.46
N SER A 256 12.35 -28.66 1.04
CA SER A 256 12.86 -30.00 0.70
C SER A 256 12.26 -30.58 -0.58
N ALA A 257 11.04 -30.14 -0.94
CA ALA A 257 10.41 -30.49 -2.20
C ALA A 257 11.10 -29.76 -3.38
N PRO A 258 11.16 -30.36 -4.59
CA PRO A 258 11.88 -29.76 -5.72
C PRO A 258 11.12 -28.61 -6.40
N ASP A 259 9.82 -28.46 -6.14
CA ASP A 259 8.92 -27.56 -6.87
C ASP A 259 8.01 -26.71 -5.98
N GLU A 260 8.29 -26.67 -4.67
CA GLU A 260 7.56 -25.80 -3.75
C GLU A 260 8.38 -25.38 -2.53
N TRP A 261 8.03 -24.21 -2.01
CA TRP A 261 8.40 -23.75 -0.68
C TRP A 261 7.14 -23.67 0.18
N VAL A 262 7.12 -24.43 1.28
CA VAL A 262 6.03 -24.44 2.25
C VAL A 262 6.50 -23.79 3.55
N THR A 263 5.70 -22.89 4.10
CA THR A 263 5.96 -22.23 5.39
C THR A 263 4.76 -22.38 6.29
N HIS A 264 4.96 -22.96 7.48
CA HIS A 264 3.97 -22.97 8.55
C HIS A 264 4.33 -21.91 9.59
N MET A 265 3.43 -20.96 9.76
CA MET A 265 3.53 -19.86 10.71
C MET A 265 2.55 -20.07 11.86
N VAL A 266 3.02 -19.89 13.09
CA VAL A 266 2.25 -20.18 14.30
C VAL A 266 2.36 -19.03 15.29
N TRP A 267 1.20 -18.56 15.76
CA TRP A 267 1.11 -17.51 16.78
C TRP A 267 0.21 -17.96 17.92
N PRO A 268 0.61 -17.78 19.19
CA PRO A 268 -0.34 -17.75 20.28
C PRO A 268 -1.36 -16.63 20.04
N LEU A 269 -2.65 -16.92 20.19
CA LEU A 269 -3.71 -15.94 20.02
C LEU A 269 -3.62 -14.81 21.05
N ASP A 270 -3.06 -15.07 22.24
CA ASP A 270 -2.83 -14.06 23.28
C ASP A 270 -1.71 -13.05 22.94
N ASP A 271 -0.83 -13.38 21.99
CA ASP A 271 0.36 -12.59 21.60
C ASP A 271 0.36 -12.14 20.13
N ILE A 272 -0.56 -12.61 19.28
CA ILE A 272 -0.53 -12.26 17.83
C ILE A 272 -0.68 -10.75 17.55
N VAL A 273 -1.30 -10.00 18.46
CA VAL A 273 -1.43 -8.54 18.46
C VAL A 273 -1.51 -8.05 19.90
N VAL A 274 -1.28 -6.76 20.18
CA VAL A 274 -1.44 -6.21 21.54
C VAL A 274 -2.83 -6.51 22.11
N GLY A 275 -2.84 -7.18 23.26
CA GLY A 275 -4.06 -7.61 23.96
C GLY A 275 -4.75 -8.81 23.34
N GLY A 276 -4.05 -9.59 22.49
CA GLY A 276 -4.50 -10.88 21.98
C GLY A 276 -5.80 -10.88 21.18
N ARG A 277 -6.28 -12.09 20.88
CA ARG A 277 -7.58 -12.40 20.31
C ARG A 277 -8.15 -13.68 20.86
N GLU A 278 -9.48 -13.77 20.84
CA GLU A 278 -10.20 -14.93 21.33
C GLU A 278 -11.05 -15.58 20.21
N PRO A 279 -11.34 -16.89 20.29
CA PRO A 279 -12.34 -17.54 19.46
C PRO A 279 -13.67 -16.76 19.41
N GLY A 280 -14.21 -16.55 18.21
CA GLY A 280 -15.38 -15.70 17.97
C GLY A 280 -15.06 -14.24 17.63
N GLU A 281 -13.81 -13.78 17.83
CA GLU A 281 -13.38 -12.45 17.41
C GLU A 281 -12.82 -12.43 15.98
N SER A 282 -12.50 -11.22 15.49
CA SER A 282 -11.87 -11.02 14.19
C SER A 282 -10.43 -10.53 14.29
N LEU A 283 -9.60 -11.05 13.40
CA LEU A 283 -8.28 -10.54 13.04
C LEU A 283 -8.34 -9.95 11.64
N TYR A 284 -7.46 -9.00 11.37
CA TYR A 284 -7.29 -8.46 10.03
C TYR A 284 -5.88 -8.77 9.52
N MET A 285 -5.77 -9.31 8.31
CA MET A 285 -4.52 -9.82 7.76
C MET A 285 -4.29 -9.43 6.29
N ASN A 286 -3.03 -9.18 5.93
CA ASN A 286 -2.54 -9.27 4.55
C ASN A 286 -1.25 -10.08 4.56
N ILE A 287 -0.96 -10.75 3.44
CA ILE A 287 0.22 -11.57 3.27
C ILE A 287 0.94 -11.10 2.01
N ILE A 288 2.25 -10.93 2.12
CA ILE A 288 3.12 -10.48 1.06
C ILE A 288 4.18 -11.54 0.81
N ARG A 289 4.43 -11.84 -0.46
CA ARG A 289 5.57 -12.60 -0.95
C ARG A 289 6.57 -11.64 -1.58
N VAL A 290 7.76 -11.50 -1.01
CA VAL A 290 8.86 -10.71 -1.60
C VAL A 290 9.75 -11.63 -2.42
N LEU A 291 9.85 -11.42 -3.72
CA LEU A 291 10.55 -12.34 -4.63
C LEU A 291 11.95 -11.83 -4.96
N SER A 292 12.96 -12.68 -4.86
CA SER A 292 14.28 -12.36 -5.43
C SER A 292 14.18 -12.12 -6.95
N PRO A 293 15.14 -11.39 -7.56
CA PRO A 293 15.19 -11.21 -9.01
C PRO A 293 15.17 -12.52 -9.81
N GLY A 294 15.75 -13.59 -9.26
CA GLY A 294 15.81 -14.90 -9.90
C GLY A 294 14.43 -15.55 -10.07
N LEU A 295 13.54 -15.37 -9.10
CA LEU A 295 12.17 -15.88 -9.14
C LEU A 295 11.17 -14.87 -9.73
N GLY A 296 11.29 -13.59 -9.37
CA GLY A 296 10.38 -12.52 -9.78
C GLY A 296 10.62 -12.01 -11.20
N GLY A 297 11.78 -12.27 -11.80
CA GLY A 297 12.15 -11.77 -13.13
C GLY A 297 12.24 -10.24 -13.22
N GLN A 298 12.32 -9.55 -12.07
CA GLN A 298 12.33 -8.10 -11.95
C GLN A 298 13.38 -7.66 -10.93
N SER A 299 14.00 -6.50 -11.15
CA SER A 299 14.97 -5.88 -10.23
C SER A 299 14.34 -4.67 -9.53
N PRO A 300 14.65 -4.41 -8.24
CA PRO A 300 15.52 -5.18 -7.35
C PRO A 300 14.87 -6.42 -6.72
N TYR A 301 13.54 -6.52 -6.74
CA TYR A 301 12.75 -7.66 -6.25
C TYR A 301 11.33 -7.56 -6.81
N GLY A 302 10.60 -8.68 -6.80
CA GLY A 302 9.16 -8.74 -7.03
C GLY A 302 8.38 -8.68 -5.71
N ILE A 303 7.10 -8.30 -5.77
CA ILE A 303 6.20 -8.30 -4.61
C ILE A 303 4.87 -8.83 -5.11
N ASP A 304 4.33 -9.85 -4.46
CA ASP A 304 2.95 -10.28 -4.65
C ASP A 304 2.19 -10.23 -3.33
N THR A 305 0.89 -9.93 -3.37
CA THR A 305 0.07 -9.80 -2.16
C THR A 305 -1.20 -10.63 -2.25
N TRP A 306 -1.72 -11.09 -1.12
CA TRP A 306 -3.02 -11.75 -1.08
C TRP A 306 -4.16 -10.77 -1.34
N ILE A 307 -4.05 -9.54 -0.86
CA ILE A 307 -5.09 -8.52 -1.00
C ILE A 307 -4.75 -7.54 -2.14
N SER A 308 -5.72 -7.27 -3.02
CA SER A 308 -5.59 -6.27 -4.08
C SER A 308 -5.61 -4.83 -3.55
N HIS A 309 -4.92 -3.94 -4.26
CA HIS A 309 -4.75 -2.52 -3.91
C HIS A 309 -4.20 -2.30 -2.48
N CYS A 310 -3.37 -3.24 -2.01
CA CYS A 310 -2.87 -3.34 -0.66
C CYS A 310 -1.42 -3.84 -0.69
N THR A 311 -0.46 -2.93 -0.53
CA THR A 311 0.98 -3.26 -0.50
C THR A 311 1.59 -3.13 0.90
N VAL A 312 2.92 -3.16 0.99
CA VAL A 312 3.67 -3.09 2.26
C VAL A 312 3.22 -1.87 3.07
N HIS A 313 2.88 -2.10 4.34
CA HIS A 313 2.42 -1.08 5.30
C HIS A 313 1.10 -0.36 4.95
N GLU A 314 0.32 -0.86 3.98
CA GLU A 314 -1.05 -0.42 3.72
C GLU A 314 -2.03 -1.31 4.49
N VAL A 315 -2.53 -0.82 5.64
CA VAL A 315 -3.35 -1.64 6.56
C VAL A 315 -4.84 -1.31 6.56
N ASP A 316 -5.28 -0.38 5.73
CA ASP A 316 -6.69 -0.01 5.60
C ASP A 316 -7.50 -1.02 4.76
N ARG A 317 -6.84 -2.03 4.18
CA ARG A 317 -7.45 -3.06 3.34
C ARG A 317 -7.22 -4.49 3.80
N LEU A 318 -6.68 -4.71 4.99
CA LEU A 318 -6.45 -6.05 5.52
C LEU A 318 -7.73 -6.92 5.46
N GLY A 319 -7.60 -8.14 4.95
CA GLY A 319 -8.66 -9.15 4.88
C GLY A 319 -9.11 -9.57 6.27
N GLU A 320 -10.39 -9.89 6.44
CA GLU A 320 -10.96 -10.23 7.75
C GLU A 320 -10.92 -11.74 7.99
N LEU A 321 -10.30 -12.17 9.08
CA LEU A 321 -10.27 -13.55 9.56
C LEU A 321 -11.18 -13.64 10.78
N LYS A 322 -12.31 -14.31 10.64
CA LYS A 322 -13.29 -14.54 11.71
C LYS A 322 -12.96 -15.86 12.39
N LEU A 323 -12.45 -15.81 13.61
CA LEU A 323 -12.14 -17.00 14.40
C LEU A 323 -13.44 -17.69 14.81
N GLU A 324 -13.62 -18.96 14.47
CA GLU A 324 -14.77 -19.73 14.95
C GLU A 324 -14.68 -19.98 16.46
N LYS A 325 -15.79 -20.38 17.10
CA LYS A 325 -15.86 -20.58 18.56
C LYS A 325 -15.41 -21.98 18.99
#